data_AF-A0A965PCS5-F1
#
_entry.id   AF-A0A965PCS5-F1
#
_cell.length_a   1.000
_cell.length_b   1.000
_cell.length_c   1.000
_cell.angle_alpha   90.00
_cell.angle_beta   90.00
_cell.angle_gamma   90.00
#
_symmetry.space_group_name_H-M   'P 1'
#
loop_
_entity.id
_entity.type
_entity.pdbx_description
1 polymer ?
#
loop_
_entity_poly.entity_id
_entity_poly.type
_entity_poly.pdbx_seq_one_letter_code
_entity_poly.pdbx_strand_id
1 'polypeptide(L)'
;MPFVITSSPQEISLSGNPIRYKIRCTDPSSMPFMWQGVRVELSTTGYLAFSAGNTMTISFTPPEFKPTVFVTFTSKATPTGILDIPSNPGNYASTSEYWTTIASIIQNHPSIKPYLNVYAFDIGTGMRMVVEAKEYSNDWAVGLTIPSLANYSVQPFPTTNTNIPSNYKVNITVFVEVAYGGDYVNAGSLELQPDADSYIEVDLSSVVDAVIKDTLPSVQTSDWRTVNPLIWDITRRFYLEIWESIGADSSDYDQLTISPTRMAMAGGIAQSLFAAGNYFAQLANNNSLLTWYPNRRSLGTTQPELLAWYNYTGNPISPAVQVVIFYADGSNTTGIIHAAHGITAQDKQVMLIPVGMPLLVSVDANAAQTAVKYTVQVCTVSGGVVTPLSQVRTYFVDASYYEEVHYLLYLNSFWVPAIQRCVGEKESEVEITREITQLLKTYNYTPYFQERYQYQEDWDNITVFHTGYITRAEAQALQELFIYGRVWDITSSGNYPLVLSGKKFSITRTRQNLHSFAIETKRAMEERFWIPEAAPLELGFTLVQDDGSGLTDDSGGLLIEG
;
A
#
# COMPACT_ATOMS: atom_id res chain seq x y z
N MET A 1 -29.02 8.08 -0.15
CA MET A 1 -27.58 7.97 0.16
C MET A 1 -26.93 9.20 -0.43
N PRO A 2 -26.21 10.01 0.35
CA PRO A 2 -25.65 11.28 -0.11
C PRO A 2 -24.30 11.08 -0.82
N PHE A 3 -23.77 9.86 -0.80
CA PHE A 3 -22.45 9.54 -1.33
C PHE A 3 -22.53 8.38 -2.30
N VAL A 4 -21.84 8.52 -3.42
CA VAL A 4 -21.59 7.44 -4.37
C VAL A 4 -20.09 7.29 -4.55
N ILE A 5 -19.54 6.15 -4.13
CA ILE A 5 -18.13 5.82 -4.41
C ILE A 5 -18.03 5.48 -5.89
N THR A 6 -17.53 6.43 -6.69
CA THR A 6 -17.41 6.30 -8.15
C THR A 6 -16.13 5.60 -8.59
N SER A 7 -15.08 5.70 -7.77
CA SER A 7 -13.85 4.92 -7.93
C SER A 7 -13.36 4.47 -6.57
N SER A 8 -12.95 3.21 -6.48
CA SER A 8 -12.35 2.60 -5.29
C SER A 8 -11.05 1.91 -5.68
N PRO A 9 -10.09 1.74 -4.76
CA PRO A 9 -8.91 0.94 -5.02
C PRO A 9 -9.31 -0.51 -5.32
N GLN A 10 -8.34 -1.24 -5.86
CA GLN A 10 -8.44 -2.68 -6.10
C GLN A 10 -8.67 -3.43 -4.79
N GLU A 11 -9.09 -4.69 -4.89
CA GLU A 11 -9.37 -5.53 -3.71
C GLU A 11 -8.18 -5.56 -2.74
N ILE A 12 -6.97 -5.62 -3.26
CA ILE A 12 -5.71 -5.46 -2.53
C ILE A 12 -4.84 -4.39 -3.18
N SER A 13 -4.19 -3.58 -2.35
CA SER A 13 -3.26 -2.53 -2.78
C SER A 13 -1.93 -2.64 -2.04
N LEU A 14 -0.87 -2.05 -2.59
CA LEU A 14 0.40 -1.85 -1.89
C LEU A 14 0.35 -0.54 -1.12
N SER A 15 0.66 -0.54 0.18
CA SER A 15 0.51 0.62 1.06
C SER A 15 1.40 1.81 0.68
N GLY A 16 2.57 1.54 0.10
CA GLY A 16 3.51 2.52 -0.42
C GLY A 16 3.18 3.05 -1.82
N ASN A 17 2.08 2.59 -2.44
CA ASN A 17 1.54 3.14 -3.67
C ASN A 17 0.21 3.87 -3.40
N PRO A 18 -0.24 4.79 -4.29
CA PRO A 18 -1.48 5.53 -4.10
C PRO A 18 -2.71 4.63 -3.89
N ILE A 19 -3.46 4.86 -2.81
CA ILE A 19 -4.73 4.16 -2.50
C ILE A 19 -5.86 5.19 -2.62
N ARG A 20 -6.39 5.33 -3.83
CA ARG A 20 -7.30 6.43 -4.17
C ARG A 20 -8.77 6.04 -4.13
N TYR A 21 -9.57 6.86 -3.46
CA TYR A 21 -11.03 6.85 -3.56
C TYR A 21 -11.49 8.11 -4.28
N LYS A 22 -12.53 7.96 -5.11
CA LYS A 22 -13.26 9.08 -5.71
C LYS A 22 -14.72 8.99 -5.30
N ILE A 23 -15.14 9.89 -4.42
CA ILE A 23 -16.48 9.92 -3.84
C ILE A 23 -17.24 11.07 -4.48
N ARG A 24 -18.45 10.82 -4.95
CA ARG A 24 -19.35 11.86 -5.43
C ARG A 24 -20.34 12.21 -4.34
N CYS A 25 -20.46 13.49 -4.03
CA CYS A 25 -21.41 14.02 -3.05
C CYS A 25 -22.70 14.43 -3.78
N THR A 26 -23.85 14.06 -3.21
CA THR A 26 -25.19 14.32 -3.76
C THR A 26 -26.13 14.80 -2.66
N ASP A 27 -27.09 15.64 -3.02
CA ASP A 27 -28.16 16.08 -2.13
C ASP A 27 -29.17 14.95 -1.81
N PRO A 28 -30.16 15.17 -0.92
CA PRO A 28 -31.18 14.18 -0.59
C PRO A 28 -32.03 13.70 -1.77
N SER A 29 -32.05 14.44 -2.88
CA SER A 29 -32.71 14.07 -4.13
C SER A 29 -31.79 13.30 -5.09
N SER A 30 -30.61 12.87 -4.61
CA SER A 30 -29.55 12.21 -5.39
C SER A 30 -28.98 13.09 -6.52
N MET A 31 -29.17 14.41 -6.46
CA MET A 31 -28.57 15.34 -7.41
C MET A 31 -27.16 15.70 -6.93
N PRO A 32 -26.15 15.69 -7.81
CA PRO A 32 -24.78 16.09 -7.46
C PRO A 32 -24.73 17.49 -6.82
N PHE A 33 -23.84 17.64 -5.84
CA PHE A 33 -23.55 18.92 -5.19
C PHE A 33 -22.69 19.83 -6.07
N MET A 34 -23.16 20.16 -7.26
CA MET A 34 -22.40 20.89 -8.26
C MET A 34 -22.80 22.36 -8.30
N TRP A 35 -21.93 23.17 -8.87
CA TRP A 35 -22.35 24.47 -9.37
C TRP A 35 -23.45 24.22 -10.40
N GLN A 36 -24.49 25.05 -10.39
CA GLN A 36 -25.60 24.91 -11.32
C GLN A 36 -25.52 26.09 -12.27
N GLY A 37 -25.37 25.80 -13.56
CA GLY A 37 -25.38 26.84 -14.58
C GLY A 37 -26.75 27.50 -14.65
N VAL A 38 -26.87 28.61 -15.40
CA VAL A 38 -28.21 29.15 -15.71
C VAL A 38 -29.01 28.04 -16.37
N ARG A 39 -30.19 27.76 -15.81
CA ARG A 39 -31.04 26.68 -16.33
C ARG A 39 -32.49 27.09 -16.42
N VAL A 40 -33.22 26.30 -17.17
CA VAL A 40 -34.67 26.43 -17.29
C VAL A 40 -35.27 25.05 -17.07
N GLU A 41 -36.26 24.98 -16.18
CA GLU A 41 -37.00 23.75 -15.93
C GLU A 41 -38.40 23.86 -16.54
N LEU A 42 -38.72 22.93 -17.42
CA LEU A 42 -40.09 22.63 -17.82
C LEU A 42 -40.68 21.65 -16.82
N SER A 43 -41.79 21.99 -16.18
CA SER A 43 -42.57 21.03 -15.41
C SER A 43 -43.98 20.93 -15.98
N THR A 44 -44.45 19.71 -16.19
CA THR A 44 -45.81 19.41 -16.67
C THR A 44 -46.69 18.96 -15.52
N THR A 45 -47.98 19.34 -15.56
CA THR A 45 -48.99 18.76 -14.66
C THR A 45 -49.65 17.59 -15.38
N GLY A 46 -49.41 16.38 -14.88
CA GLY A 46 -49.78 15.13 -15.53
C GLY A 46 -48.75 14.65 -16.57
N TYR A 47 -48.99 13.46 -17.09
CA TYR A 47 -48.13 12.79 -18.08
C TYR A 47 -48.50 13.23 -19.50
N LEU A 48 -48.10 14.44 -19.86
CA LEU A 48 -48.41 15.04 -21.16
C LEU A 48 -47.52 14.51 -22.29
N ALA A 49 -48.04 14.55 -23.51
CA ALA A 49 -47.30 14.26 -24.73
C ALA A 49 -47.50 15.36 -25.78
N PHE A 50 -46.54 15.47 -26.70
CA PHE A 50 -46.61 16.44 -27.79
C PHE A 50 -47.55 15.93 -28.87
N SER A 51 -48.52 16.75 -29.27
CA SER A 51 -49.31 16.46 -30.47
C SER A 51 -48.46 16.69 -31.72
N ALA A 52 -48.72 15.93 -32.79
CA ALA A 52 -48.02 16.13 -34.05
C ALA A 52 -48.16 17.59 -34.53
N GLY A 53 -47.04 18.21 -34.91
CA GLY A 53 -46.96 19.62 -35.30
C GLY A 53 -46.71 20.60 -34.14
N ASN A 54 -46.73 20.15 -32.88
CA ASN A 54 -46.30 20.99 -31.75
C ASN A 54 -44.80 21.28 -31.85
N THR A 55 -44.39 22.47 -31.38
CA THR A 55 -42.99 22.90 -31.42
C THR A 55 -42.46 23.21 -30.02
N MET A 56 -41.18 22.90 -29.79
CA MET A 56 -40.42 23.29 -28.62
C MET A 56 -39.20 24.09 -29.09
N THR A 57 -39.01 25.30 -28.60
CA THR A 57 -37.85 26.13 -28.90
C THR A 57 -36.97 26.27 -27.67
N ILE A 58 -35.70 25.90 -27.79
CA ILE A 58 -34.65 26.19 -26.81
C ILE A 58 -33.88 27.40 -27.31
N SER A 59 -33.74 28.41 -26.45
CA SER A 59 -32.93 29.59 -26.71
C SER A 59 -31.79 29.67 -25.70
N PHE A 60 -30.58 29.97 -26.14
CA PHE A 60 -29.48 30.22 -25.22
C PHE A 60 -28.50 31.28 -25.73
N THR A 61 -27.89 32.04 -24.82
CA THR A 61 -26.87 33.05 -25.11
C THR A 61 -25.62 32.76 -24.30
N PRO A 62 -24.54 32.23 -24.91
CA PRO A 62 -23.26 32.08 -24.25
C PRO A 62 -22.62 33.45 -23.92
N PRO A 63 -21.83 33.60 -22.85
CA PRO A 63 -21.16 34.85 -22.47
C PRO A 63 -20.24 35.37 -23.59
N GLU A 64 -19.57 34.45 -24.29
CA GLU A 64 -18.60 34.76 -25.34
C GLU A 64 -19.25 35.16 -26.67
N PHE A 65 -20.55 34.87 -26.88
CA PHE A 65 -21.23 35.04 -28.17
C PHE A 65 -22.58 35.76 -28.02
N LYS A 66 -22.64 36.99 -28.57
CA LYS A 66 -23.88 37.78 -28.68
C LYS A 66 -24.44 37.74 -30.11
N PRO A 67 -24.81 36.56 -30.58
CA PRO A 67 -26.25 36.41 -30.74
C PRO A 67 -26.82 35.20 -29.99
N THR A 68 -28.03 35.37 -29.45
CA THR A 68 -28.83 34.27 -28.90
C THR A 68 -29.10 33.24 -29.98
N VAL A 69 -28.79 31.98 -29.67
CA VAL A 69 -29.06 30.82 -30.54
C VAL A 69 -30.46 30.31 -30.24
N PHE A 70 -31.24 30.03 -31.29
CA PHE A 70 -32.57 29.43 -31.20
C PHE A 70 -32.59 28.09 -31.93
N VAL A 71 -33.02 27.03 -31.25
CA VAL A 71 -33.19 25.70 -31.82
C VAL A 71 -34.63 25.26 -31.61
N THR A 72 -35.37 25.08 -32.70
CA THR A 72 -36.79 24.68 -32.67
C THR A 72 -36.97 23.24 -33.11
N PHE A 73 -37.44 22.42 -32.19
CA PHE A 73 -37.84 21.04 -32.43
C PHE A 73 -39.31 20.96 -32.79
N THR A 74 -39.66 20.13 -33.77
CA THR A 74 -41.04 19.89 -34.21
C THR A 74 -41.44 18.45 -33.93
N SER A 75 -42.57 18.27 -33.28
CA SER A 75 -43.09 16.95 -32.96
C SER A 75 -43.71 16.28 -34.18
N LYS A 76 -43.29 15.05 -34.50
CA LYS A 76 -43.75 14.25 -35.64
C LYS A 76 -44.07 12.82 -35.21
N ALA A 77 -45.04 12.21 -35.90
CA ALA A 77 -45.38 10.80 -35.70
C ALA A 77 -44.22 9.85 -36.05
N THR A 78 -43.37 10.27 -37.00
CA THR A 78 -42.18 9.53 -37.42
C THR A 78 -41.01 10.52 -37.53
N PRO A 79 -40.24 10.73 -36.44
CA PRO A 79 -39.13 11.67 -36.46
C PRO A 79 -37.99 11.13 -37.35
N THR A 80 -37.52 11.94 -38.30
CA THR A 80 -36.46 11.55 -39.26
C THR A 80 -35.30 12.55 -39.32
N GLY A 81 -35.57 13.82 -38.97
CA GLY A 81 -34.58 14.89 -38.91
C GLY A 81 -34.04 15.13 -37.51
N ILE A 82 -32.92 15.86 -37.44
CA ILE A 82 -32.25 16.23 -36.18
C ILE A 82 -33.04 17.24 -35.33
N LEU A 83 -34.06 17.86 -35.91
CA LEU A 83 -35.01 18.77 -35.25
C LEU A 83 -36.38 18.10 -35.02
N ASP A 84 -36.52 16.80 -35.32
CA ASP A 84 -37.78 16.10 -35.12
C ASP A 84 -37.78 15.40 -33.75
N ILE A 85 -38.84 15.62 -32.96
CA ILE A 85 -39.09 14.86 -31.72
C ILE A 85 -40.34 13.98 -31.91
N PRO A 86 -40.47 12.85 -31.21
CA PRO A 86 -41.65 11.99 -31.32
C PRO A 86 -42.93 12.70 -30.87
N SER A 87 -44.06 12.36 -31.49
CA SER A 87 -45.41 12.85 -31.11
C SER A 87 -46.33 11.77 -30.53
N ASN A 88 -45.89 10.51 -30.51
CA ASN A 88 -46.71 9.39 -30.07
C ASN A 88 -46.07 8.72 -28.85
N PRO A 89 -46.57 8.97 -27.62
CA PRO A 89 -46.03 8.36 -26.41
C PRO A 89 -46.31 6.84 -26.38
N GLY A 90 -47.30 6.34 -27.13
CA GLY A 90 -47.66 4.92 -27.17
C GLY A 90 -46.60 4.00 -27.80
N ASN A 91 -45.56 4.57 -28.41
CA ASN A 91 -44.40 3.83 -28.91
C ASN A 91 -43.33 3.56 -27.85
N TYR A 92 -43.54 4.02 -26.61
CA TYR A 92 -42.60 3.91 -25.49
C TYR A 92 -43.27 3.14 -24.35
N ALA A 93 -42.48 2.43 -23.54
CA ALA A 93 -43.01 1.60 -22.46
C ALA A 93 -43.59 2.45 -21.31
N SER A 94 -43.16 3.71 -21.19
CA SER A 94 -43.70 4.66 -20.20
C SER A 94 -43.58 6.11 -20.69
N THR A 95 -44.34 7.02 -20.06
CA THR A 95 -44.19 8.46 -20.33
C THR A 95 -42.80 8.98 -19.91
N SER A 96 -42.19 8.39 -18.88
CA SER A 96 -40.82 8.72 -18.49
C SER A 96 -39.82 8.36 -19.60
N GLU A 97 -39.97 7.19 -20.22
CA GLU A 97 -39.15 6.77 -21.37
C GLU A 97 -39.36 7.69 -22.60
N TYR A 98 -40.60 8.13 -22.84
CA TYR A 98 -40.92 9.07 -23.90
C TYR A 98 -40.18 10.42 -23.71
N TRP A 99 -40.23 11.01 -22.52
CA TRP A 99 -39.58 12.30 -22.24
C TRP A 99 -38.06 12.22 -22.15
N THR A 100 -37.51 11.14 -21.60
CA THR A 100 -36.06 10.87 -21.62
C THR A 100 -35.55 10.69 -23.05
N THR A 101 -36.33 10.07 -23.94
CA THR A 101 -36.02 10.00 -25.37
C THR A 101 -36.00 11.39 -26.02
N ILE A 102 -37.00 12.23 -25.74
CA ILE A 102 -37.02 13.62 -26.23
C ILE A 102 -35.79 14.38 -25.75
N ALA A 103 -35.48 14.32 -24.45
CA ALA A 103 -34.31 14.98 -23.89
C ALA A 103 -33.00 14.49 -24.55
N SER A 104 -32.88 13.19 -24.83
CA SER A 104 -31.73 12.62 -25.53
C SER A 104 -31.59 13.12 -26.97
N ILE A 105 -32.68 13.24 -27.72
CA ILE A 105 -32.67 13.83 -29.08
C ILE A 105 -32.15 15.27 -29.01
N ILE A 106 -32.69 16.06 -28.08
CA ILE A 106 -32.31 17.46 -27.89
C ILE A 106 -30.83 17.58 -27.47
N GLN A 107 -30.39 16.78 -26.49
CA GLN A 107 -29.03 16.76 -25.98
C GLN A 107 -28.00 16.47 -27.07
N ASN A 108 -28.37 15.64 -28.06
CA ASN A 108 -27.49 15.27 -29.16
C ASN A 108 -27.48 16.28 -30.31
N HIS A 109 -28.28 17.35 -30.26
CA HIS A 109 -28.27 18.38 -31.29
C HIS A 109 -26.90 19.12 -31.34
N PRO A 110 -26.27 19.31 -32.52
CA PRO A 110 -24.91 19.84 -32.64
C PRO A 110 -24.71 21.23 -32.03
N SER A 111 -25.75 22.06 -32.06
CA SER A 111 -25.71 23.39 -31.44
C SER A 111 -26.00 23.37 -29.94
N ILE A 112 -26.60 22.32 -29.39
CA ILE A 112 -26.97 22.24 -27.96
C ILE A 112 -25.88 21.50 -27.18
N LYS A 113 -25.43 20.35 -27.70
CA LYS A 113 -24.47 19.45 -27.05
C LYS A 113 -23.21 20.13 -26.51
N PRO A 114 -22.58 21.11 -27.18
CA PRO A 114 -21.38 21.76 -26.65
C PRO A 114 -21.64 22.60 -25.41
N TYR A 115 -22.83 23.20 -25.30
CA TYR A 115 -23.12 24.29 -24.38
C TYR A 115 -24.07 23.92 -23.25
N LEU A 116 -24.98 22.98 -23.50
CA LEU A 116 -26.08 22.69 -22.58
C LEU A 116 -26.12 21.20 -22.21
N ASN A 117 -26.54 20.93 -20.98
CA ASN A 117 -27.03 19.64 -20.51
C ASN A 117 -28.56 19.63 -20.59
N VAL A 118 -29.14 18.59 -21.19
CA VAL A 118 -30.58 18.39 -21.34
C VAL A 118 -30.95 17.00 -20.87
N TYR A 119 -31.83 16.94 -19.87
CA TYR A 119 -32.30 15.68 -19.28
C TYR A 119 -33.75 15.83 -18.81
N ALA A 120 -34.45 14.72 -18.66
CA ALA A 120 -35.82 14.69 -18.15
C ALA A 120 -36.02 13.56 -17.15
N PHE A 121 -36.89 13.75 -16.18
CA PHE A 121 -37.22 12.75 -15.16
C PHE A 121 -38.66 12.94 -14.66
N ASP A 122 -39.21 11.86 -14.12
CA ASP A 122 -40.55 11.80 -13.55
C ASP A 122 -40.56 12.41 -12.14
N ILE A 123 -41.53 13.28 -11.86
CA ILE A 123 -41.73 13.92 -10.54
C ILE A 123 -42.97 13.39 -9.82
N GLY A 124 -43.50 12.23 -10.23
CA GLY A 124 -44.65 11.53 -9.67
C GLY A 124 -46.01 12.10 -10.08
N THR A 125 -46.08 13.42 -10.25
CA THR A 125 -47.29 14.16 -10.68
C THR A 125 -47.24 14.61 -12.14
N GLY A 126 -46.14 14.32 -12.83
CA GLY A 126 -45.88 14.73 -14.21
C GLY A 126 -44.40 14.59 -14.54
N MET A 127 -43.97 15.26 -15.61
CA MET A 127 -42.60 15.19 -16.10
C MET A 127 -41.88 16.53 -15.93
N ARG A 128 -40.60 16.46 -15.57
CA ARG A 128 -39.68 17.59 -15.55
C ARG A 128 -38.60 17.42 -16.60
N MET A 129 -38.36 18.45 -17.41
CA MET A 129 -37.22 18.54 -18.32
C MET A 129 -36.35 19.74 -17.93
N VAL A 130 -35.05 19.52 -17.82
CA VAL A 130 -34.07 20.53 -17.44
C VAL A 130 -33.17 20.81 -18.63
N VAL A 131 -32.98 22.09 -18.93
CA VAL A 131 -32.00 22.59 -19.91
C VAL A 131 -31.06 23.54 -19.19
N GLU A 132 -29.80 23.16 -19.04
CA GLU A 132 -28.82 23.80 -18.15
C GLU A 132 -27.53 24.15 -18.90
N ALA A 133 -27.00 25.36 -18.70
CA ALA A 133 -25.70 25.74 -19.22
C ALA A 133 -24.57 24.93 -18.55
N LYS A 134 -23.61 24.44 -19.34
CA LYS A 134 -22.44 23.70 -18.84
C LYS A 134 -21.42 24.59 -18.15
N GLU A 135 -21.39 25.87 -18.51
CA GLU A 135 -20.47 26.84 -17.93
C GLU A 135 -21.16 27.63 -16.82
N TYR A 136 -20.44 27.82 -15.72
CA TYR A 136 -20.91 28.52 -14.54
C TYR A 136 -20.63 30.02 -14.66
N SER A 137 -21.45 30.72 -15.43
CA SER A 137 -21.42 32.18 -15.51
C SER A 137 -22.82 32.78 -15.43
N ASN A 138 -22.95 33.86 -14.66
CA ASN A 138 -24.18 34.64 -14.53
C ASN A 138 -24.60 35.32 -15.84
N ASP A 139 -23.70 35.39 -16.83
CA ASP A 139 -23.94 36.03 -18.12
C ASP A 139 -24.65 35.10 -19.13
N TRP A 140 -24.84 33.82 -18.79
CA TRP A 140 -25.67 32.93 -19.59
C TRP A 140 -27.14 33.36 -19.53
N ALA A 141 -27.83 33.24 -20.66
CA ALA A 141 -29.28 33.25 -20.68
C ALA A 141 -29.77 31.97 -21.33
N VAL A 142 -30.63 31.21 -20.65
CA VAL A 142 -31.25 29.99 -21.19
C VAL A 142 -32.77 30.14 -21.11
N GLY A 143 -33.47 29.76 -22.16
CA GLY A 143 -34.92 29.86 -22.27
C GLY A 143 -35.51 28.67 -23.00
N LEU A 144 -36.76 28.38 -22.69
CA LEU A 144 -37.53 27.29 -23.28
C LEU A 144 -38.96 27.78 -23.54
N THR A 145 -39.45 27.57 -24.76
CA THR A 145 -40.81 27.99 -25.17
C THR A 145 -41.53 26.83 -25.84
N ILE A 146 -42.78 26.57 -25.43
CA ILE A 146 -43.63 25.52 -25.99
C ILE A 146 -45.04 26.08 -26.26
N PRO A 147 -45.25 26.80 -27.38
CA PRO A 147 -46.47 27.60 -27.57
C PRO A 147 -47.79 26.80 -27.52
N SER A 148 -47.73 25.51 -27.84
CA SER A 148 -48.90 24.68 -28.13
C SER A 148 -49.23 23.65 -27.06
N LEU A 149 -48.49 23.60 -25.94
CA LEU A 149 -48.73 22.64 -24.88
C LEU A 149 -49.57 23.32 -23.78
N ALA A 150 -50.71 22.73 -23.39
CA ALA A 150 -51.44 23.18 -22.22
C ALA A 150 -50.83 22.57 -20.94
N ASN A 151 -51.02 23.19 -19.78
CA ASN A 151 -50.65 22.62 -18.47
C ASN A 151 -49.14 22.34 -18.27
N TYR A 152 -48.29 23.23 -18.76
CA TYR A 152 -46.87 23.25 -18.38
C TYR A 152 -46.51 24.57 -17.70
N SER A 153 -45.43 24.55 -16.94
CA SER A 153 -44.76 25.73 -16.41
C SER A 153 -43.30 25.69 -16.85
N VAL A 154 -42.78 26.85 -17.23
CA VAL A 154 -41.36 27.06 -17.48
C VAL A 154 -40.86 27.99 -16.38
N GLN A 155 -39.93 27.52 -15.58
CA GLN A 155 -39.31 28.30 -14.51
C GLN A 155 -37.84 28.53 -14.85
N PRO A 156 -37.41 29.78 -15.06
CA PRO A 156 -36.00 30.08 -15.19
C PRO A 156 -35.35 30.06 -13.79
N PHE A 157 -34.18 29.44 -13.71
CA PHE A 157 -33.33 29.47 -12.54
C PHE A 157 -32.08 30.26 -12.93
N PRO A 158 -31.85 31.45 -12.36
CA PRO A 158 -30.57 32.12 -12.52
C PRO A 158 -29.46 31.22 -11.98
N THR A 159 -28.20 31.52 -12.29
CA THR A 159 -27.07 30.89 -11.60
C THR A 159 -27.27 31.03 -10.10
N THR A 160 -27.59 29.92 -9.45
CA THR A 160 -27.50 29.86 -7.99
C THR A 160 -26.05 29.57 -7.67
N ASN A 161 -25.49 30.30 -6.69
CA ASN A 161 -24.37 29.77 -5.92
C ASN A 161 -24.75 28.34 -5.54
N THR A 162 -23.94 27.38 -5.97
CA THR A 162 -23.96 25.94 -5.66
C THR A 162 -25.07 25.42 -4.73
N ASN A 163 -25.70 24.28 -5.06
CA ASN A 163 -26.59 23.60 -4.11
C ASN A 163 -25.85 23.00 -2.90
N ILE A 164 -24.50 23.14 -2.83
CA ILE A 164 -23.70 22.84 -1.65
C ILE A 164 -24.14 23.76 -0.48
N PRO A 165 -24.61 23.20 0.64
CA PRO A 165 -24.91 23.97 1.84
C PRO A 165 -23.69 24.79 2.32
N SER A 166 -23.94 25.96 2.91
CA SER A 166 -22.86 26.74 3.52
C SER A 166 -22.14 25.91 4.59
N ASN A 167 -20.80 25.90 4.55
CA ASN A 167 -19.94 25.08 5.43
C ASN A 167 -20.14 23.56 5.29
N TYR A 168 -20.60 23.07 4.13
CA TYR A 168 -20.62 21.64 3.83
C TYR A 168 -19.21 21.04 3.81
N LYS A 169 -19.05 19.93 4.52
CA LYS A 169 -17.81 19.15 4.62
C LYS A 169 -18.17 17.68 4.60
N VAL A 170 -17.25 16.88 4.07
CA VAL A 170 -17.30 15.42 4.12
C VAL A 170 -16.17 14.94 5.01
N ASN A 171 -16.55 14.19 6.02
CA ASN A 171 -15.65 13.57 6.96
C ASN A 171 -15.44 12.12 6.53
N ILE A 172 -14.18 11.73 6.45
CA ILE A 172 -13.76 10.38 6.08
C ILE A 172 -12.89 9.86 7.21
N THR A 173 -13.33 8.82 7.90
CA THR A 173 -12.52 8.10 8.88
C THR A 173 -12.07 6.77 8.31
N VAL A 174 -10.76 6.51 8.44
CA VAL A 174 -10.12 5.29 7.95
C VAL A 174 -9.99 4.34 9.13
N PHE A 175 -10.58 3.16 9.00
CA PHE A 175 -10.40 2.07 9.95
C PHE A 175 -9.47 1.03 9.35
N VAL A 176 -8.39 0.73 10.05
CA VAL A 176 -7.39 -0.26 9.63
C VAL A 176 -7.30 -1.33 10.70
N GLU A 177 -7.26 -2.58 10.27
CA GLU A 177 -7.05 -3.74 11.12
C GLU A 177 -5.65 -3.71 11.76
N VAL A 178 -5.53 -4.07 13.03
CA VAL A 178 -4.24 -4.08 13.75
C VAL A 178 -3.44 -5.35 13.45
N ALA A 179 -4.11 -6.50 13.47
CA ALA A 179 -3.53 -7.80 13.17
C ALA A 179 -4.46 -8.54 12.20
N TYR A 180 -3.93 -9.31 11.27
CA TYR A 180 -4.76 -9.96 10.26
C TYR A 180 -5.84 -10.86 10.89
N GLY A 181 -7.11 -10.60 10.57
CA GLY A 181 -8.28 -11.24 11.17
C GLY A 181 -8.77 -10.62 12.49
N GLY A 182 -8.14 -9.55 12.98
CA GLY A 182 -8.37 -8.94 14.28
C GLY A 182 -9.24 -7.68 14.27
N ASP A 183 -9.07 -6.87 15.33
CA ASP A 183 -9.83 -5.63 15.55
C ASP A 183 -9.36 -4.47 14.65
N TYR A 184 -10.29 -3.57 14.35
CA TYR A 184 -10.03 -2.34 13.61
C TYR A 184 -9.76 -1.18 14.57
N VAL A 185 -8.79 -0.34 14.21
CA VAL A 185 -8.49 0.92 14.88
C VAL A 185 -8.76 2.09 13.94
N ASN A 186 -9.17 3.22 14.50
CA ASN A 186 -9.23 4.48 13.76
C ASN A 186 -7.79 4.92 13.46
N ALA A 187 -7.40 4.81 12.18
CA ALA A 187 -6.08 5.18 11.68
C ALA A 187 -5.95 6.69 11.42
N GLY A 188 -7.07 7.38 11.24
CA GLY A 188 -7.11 8.81 10.98
C GLY A 188 -8.45 9.26 10.41
N SER A 189 -8.73 10.56 10.58
CA SER A 189 -9.90 11.23 10.01
C SER A 189 -9.47 12.39 9.13
N LEU A 190 -10.19 12.59 8.03
CA LEU A 190 -9.97 13.65 7.06
C LEU A 190 -11.28 14.42 6.90
N GLU A 191 -11.18 15.74 6.83
CA GLU A 191 -12.31 16.61 6.53
C GLU A 191 -12.03 17.32 5.21
N LEU A 192 -12.88 17.08 4.21
CA LEU A 192 -12.68 17.54 2.84
C LEU A 192 -13.94 18.24 2.33
N GLN A 193 -13.75 19.19 1.40
CA GLN A 193 -14.85 19.80 0.67
C GLN A 193 -14.89 19.23 -0.75
N PRO A 194 -16.10 19.01 -1.32
CA PRO A 194 -16.22 18.60 -2.71
C PRO A 194 -15.70 19.69 -3.66
N ASP A 195 -15.13 19.25 -4.77
CA ASP A 195 -14.75 20.14 -5.87
C ASP A 195 -15.97 20.69 -6.63
N ALA A 196 -15.73 21.47 -7.69
CA ALA A 196 -16.80 22.08 -8.49
C ALA A 196 -17.72 21.06 -9.19
N ASP A 197 -17.23 19.85 -9.44
CA ASP A 197 -17.96 18.73 -10.05
C ASP A 197 -18.57 17.78 -9.00
N SER A 198 -18.48 18.19 -7.74
CA SER A 198 -19.00 17.53 -6.56
C SER A 198 -18.34 16.20 -6.22
N TYR A 199 -17.04 16.11 -6.55
CA TYR A 199 -16.18 14.98 -6.20
C TYR A 199 -15.21 15.31 -5.07
N ILE A 200 -14.86 14.26 -4.34
CA ILE A 200 -13.76 14.24 -3.39
C ILE A 200 -12.82 13.12 -3.82
N GLU A 201 -11.57 13.48 -4.03
CA GLU A 201 -10.48 12.52 -4.25
C GLU A 201 -9.59 12.48 -3.02
N VAL A 202 -9.39 11.28 -2.48
CA VAL A 202 -8.56 11.08 -1.31
C VAL A 202 -7.58 9.94 -1.56
N ASP A 203 -6.31 10.16 -1.18
CA ASP A 203 -5.26 9.14 -1.19
C ASP A 203 -4.97 8.72 0.25
N LEU A 204 -5.20 7.44 0.54
CA LEU A 204 -5.09 6.88 1.89
C LEU A 204 -3.77 6.16 2.13
N SER A 205 -2.87 6.14 1.14
CA SER A 205 -1.61 5.40 1.19
C SER A 205 -0.81 5.71 2.46
N SER A 206 -0.58 6.98 2.79
CA SER A 206 0.22 7.37 3.97
C SER A 206 -0.39 6.93 5.30
N VAL A 207 -1.72 7.04 5.45
CA VAL A 207 -2.44 6.67 6.67
C VAL A 207 -2.40 5.15 6.88
N VAL A 208 -2.74 4.41 5.82
CA VAL A 208 -2.75 2.94 5.86
C VAL A 208 -1.34 2.38 6.04
N ASP A 209 -0.36 2.93 5.33
CA ASP A 209 1.05 2.52 5.41
C ASP A 209 1.65 2.74 6.80
N ALA A 210 1.32 3.86 7.47
CA ALA A 210 1.78 4.13 8.83
C ALA A 210 1.27 3.06 9.82
N VAL A 211 -0.03 2.75 9.79
CA VAL A 211 -0.62 1.74 10.69
C VAL A 211 -0.09 0.34 10.39
N ILE A 212 0.02 -0.04 9.11
CA ILE A 212 0.59 -1.34 8.76
C ILE A 212 2.01 -1.45 9.31
N LYS A 213 2.87 -0.44 9.09
CA LYS A 213 4.27 -0.45 9.54
C LYS A 213 4.43 -0.49 11.05
N ASP A 214 3.57 0.19 11.79
CA ASP A 214 3.57 0.18 13.26
C ASP A 214 3.14 -1.18 13.84
N THR A 215 2.25 -1.86 13.12
CA THR A 215 1.69 -3.16 13.53
C THR A 215 2.39 -4.36 12.90
N LEU A 216 3.46 -4.13 12.13
CA LEU A 216 4.27 -5.22 11.63
C LEU A 216 4.83 -6.02 12.80
N PRO A 217 4.91 -7.35 12.68
CA PRO A 217 5.60 -8.14 13.69
C PRO A 217 6.99 -7.52 13.88
N SER A 218 7.32 -7.14 15.11
CA SER A 218 8.69 -6.76 15.47
C SER A 218 9.54 -7.87 14.93
N VAL A 219 10.39 -7.60 13.91
CA VAL A 219 10.90 -8.63 13.01
C VAL A 219 11.32 -9.80 13.87
N GLN A 220 10.46 -10.81 13.92
CA GLN A 220 10.77 -12.06 14.56
C GLN A 220 11.65 -12.62 13.49
N THR A 221 12.91 -12.19 13.57
CA THR A 221 13.97 -12.68 12.74
C THR A 221 13.94 -14.15 13.12
N SER A 222 13.21 -14.90 12.30
CA SER A 222 13.15 -16.33 12.38
C SER A 222 14.61 -16.71 12.59
N ASP A 223 14.93 -17.47 13.64
CA ASP A 223 16.29 -17.94 13.89
C ASP A 223 16.91 -18.24 12.52
N TRP A 224 18.10 -17.77 12.21
CA TRP A 224 18.68 -17.97 10.87
C TRP A 224 18.70 -19.47 10.48
N ARG A 225 18.53 -20.36 11.47
CA ARG A 225 18.27 -21.79 11.35
C ARG A 225 16.80 -22.16 11.11
N THR A 226 15.92 -21.22 10.74
CA THR A 226 14.50 -21.50 10.59
C THR A 226 14.33 -22.46 9.44
N VAL A 227 13.92 -23.67 9.80
CA VAL A 227 13.76 -24.77 8.86
C VAL A 227 12.35 -24.87 8.31
N ASN A 228 11.37 -24.21 8.93
CA ASN A 228 9.97 -24.32 8.55
C ASN A 228 9.49 -23.03 7.86
N PRO A 229 8.60 -23.13 6.86
CA PRO A 229 7.89 -21.99 6.33
C PRO A 229 7.11 -21.24 7.43
N LEU A 230 6.80 -19.96 7.20
CA LEU A 230 5.95 -19.18 8.11
C LEU A 230 5.11 -18.16 7.33
N ILE A 231 3.96 -17.78 7.90
CA ILE A 231 3.13 -16.71 7.35
C ILE A 231 3.74 -15.36 7.75
N TRP A 232 4.02 -14.52 6.76
CA TRP A 232 4.51 -13.17 6.99
C TRP A 232 3.34 -12.21 7.07
N ASP A 233 3.07 -11.75 8.28
CA ASP A 233 1.90 -10.92 8.55
C ASP A 233 2.15 -9.45 8.16
N ILE A 234 2.06 -9.16 6.86
CA ILE A 234 2.23 -7.81 6.28
C ILE A 234 0.97 -7.28 5.58
N THR A 235 -0.17 -7.95 5.74
CA THR A 235 -1.43 -7.57 5.08
C THR A 235 -2.46 -7.16 6.12
N ARG A 236 -3.15 -6.05 5.91
CA ARG A 236 -4.24 -5.57 6.77
C ARG A 236 -5.48 -5.29 5.94
N ARG A 237 -6.64 -5.55 6.54
CA ARG A 237 -7.93 -5.07 6.02
C ARG A 237 -8.17 -3.63 6.44
N PHE A 238 -8.85 -2.86 5.62
CA PHE A 238 -9.27 -1.51 5.95
C PHE A 238 -10.62 -1.19 5.31
N TYR A 239 -11.34 -0.24 5.90
CA TYR A 239 -12.55 0.33 5.35
C TYR A 239 -12.68 1.81 5.74
N LEU A 240 -13.60 2.50 5.09
CA LEU A 240 -13.91 3.91 5.32
C LEU A 240 -15.30 4.09 5.88
N GLU A 241 -15.42 4.99 6.84
CA GLU A 241 -16.65 5.61 7.28
C GLU A 241 -16.73 7.03 6.72
N ILE A 242 -17.81 7.33 6.00
CA ILE A 242 -18.00 8.58 5.28
C ILE A 242 -19.31 9.22 5.74
N TRP A 243 -19.26 10.47 6.18
CA TRP A 243 -20.46 11.23 6.56
C TRP A 243 -20.28 12.72 6.26
N GLU A 244 -21.38 13.46 6.18
CA GLU A 244 -21.37 14.92 6.00
C GLU A 244 -21.45 15.66 7.34
N SER A 245 -20.87 16.85 7.37
CA SER A 245 -21.13 17.85 8.41
C SER A 245 -21.49 19.19 7.76
N ILE A 246 -22.49 19.86 8.31
CA ILE A 246 -22.99 21.16 7.84
C ILE A 246 -22.96 22.14 9.02
N GLY A 247 -22.05 23.10 9.00
CA GLY A 247 -21.95 24.12 10.05
C GLY A 247 -21.31 23.65 11.37
N ALA A 248 -21.47 24.45 12.43
CA ALA A 248 -20.81 24.23 13.73
C ALA A 248 -21.59 23.29 14.68
N ASP A 249 -22.93 23.24 14.53
CA ASP A 249 -23.81 22.40 15.35
C ASP A 249 -24.03 21.05 14.65
N SER A 250 -22.99 20.21 14.71
CA SER A 250 -22.88 18.91 14.02
C SER A 250 -23.62 17.74 14.72
N SER A 251 -24.73 18.00 15.41
CA SER A 251 -25.43 16.93 16.16
C SER A 251 -26.26 15.98 15.28
N ASP A 252 -26.56 16.35 14.03
CA ASP A 252 -27.38 15.55 13.12
C ASP A 252 -26.50 14.90 12.03
N TYR A 253 -25.89 13.76 12.38
CA TYR A 253 -25.23 12.86 11.43
C TYR A 253 -26.26 12.01 10.69
N ASP A 254 -26.97 12.59 9.72
CA ASP A 254 -28.15 11.90 9.18
C ASP A 254 -27.82 10.65 8.35
N GLN A 255 -26.64 10.54 7.72
CA GLN A 255 -26.29 9.37 6.88
C GLN A 255 -24.80 9.00 6.93
N LEU A 256 -24.47 7.93 7.66
CA LEU A 256 -23.17 7.26 7.63
C LEU A 256 -23.12 6.25 6.47
N THR A 257 -22.12 6.37 5.60
CA THR A 257 -21.83 5.41 4.53
C THR A 257 -20.55 4.65 4.83
N ILE A 258 -20.64 3.32 4.86
CA ILE A 258 -19.48 2.44 5.07
C ILE A 258 -19.05 1.88 3.72
N SER A 259 -17.78 2.06 3.36
CA SER A 259 -17.23 1.48 2.14
C SER A 259 -16.96 -0.03 2.29
N PRO A 260 -16.92 -0.80 1.19
CA PRO A 260 -16.52 -2.21 1.25
C PRO A 260 -15.11 -2.35 1.81
N THR A 261 -14.88 -3.39 2.60
CA THR A 261 -13.55 -3.74 3.10
C THR A 261 -12.60 -4.02 1.93
N ARG A 262 -11.40 -3.46 2.02
CA ARG A 262 -10.27 -3.65 1.10
C ARG A 262 -9.07 -4.15 1.87
N MET A 263 -8.06 -4.64 1.17
CA MET A 263 -6.79 -5.08 1.76
C MET A 263 -5.65 -4.16 1.32
N ALA A 264 -4.68 -3.98 2.19
CA ALA A 264 -3.41 -3.35 1.88
C ALA A 264 -2.26 -4.23 2.38
N MET A 265 -1.27 -4.44 1.54
CA MET A 265 -0.02 -5.13 1.87
C MET A 265 1.09 -4.10 2.04
N ALA A 266 1.92 -4.27 3.08
CA ALA A 266 3.09 -3.43 3.30
C ALA A 266 4.00 -3.44 2.06
N GLY A 267 4.39 -2.26 1.59
CA GLY A 267 5.38 -2.11 0.53
C GLY A 267 4.90 -1.36 -0.68
N GLY A 268 5.72 -1.34 -1.72
CA GLY A 268 5.46 -0.56 -2.91
C GLY A 268 6.27 -0.99 -4.13
N ILE A 269 5.77 -0.61 -5.29
CA ILE A 269 6.41 -0.77 -6.60
C ILE A 269 6.68 0.59 -7.24
N ALA A 270 7.55 0.60 -8.25
CA ALA A 270 7.83 1.79 -9.04
C ALA A 270 6.55 2.39 -9.66
N GLN A 271 6.45 3.72 -9.69
CA GLN A 271 5.26 4.43 -10.19
C GLN A 271 4.94 4.08 -11.65
N SER A 272 5.96 3.82 -12.47
CA SER A 272 5.77 3.37 -13.86
C SER A 272 5.09 2.01 -13.95
N LEU A 273 5.42 1.08 -13.05
CA LEU A 273 4.78 -0.23 -12.99
C LEU A 273 3.37 -0.12 -12.41
N PHE A 274 3.18 0.70 -11.39
CA PHE A 274 1.86 0.99 -10.83
C PHE A 274 0.91 1.60 -11.87
N ALA A 275 1.41 2.53 -12.70
CA ALA A 275 0.64 3.14 -13.77
C ALA A 275 0.30 2.16 -14.92
N ALA A 276 1.08 1.09 -15.09
CA ALA A 276 0.88 0.11 -16.14
C ALA A 276 -0.31 -0.85 -15.87
N GLY A 277 -0.77 -0.98 -14.62
CA GLY A 277 -1.98 -1.74 -14.31
C GLY A 277 -2.02 -2.34 -12.90
N ASN A 278 -2.91 -3.31 -12.71
CA ASN A 278 -3.05 -4.05 -11.45
C ASN A 278 -1.89 -5.05 -11.29
N TYR A 279 -0.94 -4.72 -10.41
CA TYR A 279 0.20 -5.58 -10.09
C TYR A 279 -0.22 -6.98 -9.62
N PHE A 280 -1.15 -7.07 -8.65
CA PHE A 280 -1.57 -8.35 -8.07
C PHE A 280 -2.34 -9.23 -9.05
N ALA A 281 -3.15 -8.64 -9.94
CA ALA A 281 -3.86 -9.39 -10.98
C ALA A 281 -2.93 -9.92 -12.09
N GLN A 282 -1.70 -9.40 -12.19
CA GLN A 282 -0.69 -9.92 -13.12
C GLN A 282 0.17 -11.03 -12.51
N LEU A 283 0.01 -11.33 -11.21
CA LEU A 283 0.74 -12.41 -10.56
C LEU A 283 0.23 -13.78 -11.02
N ALA A 284 1.17 -14.64 -11.33
CA ALA A 284 0.99 -15.96 -11.89
C ALA A 284 2.13 -16.89 -11.42
N ASN A 285 2.13 -18.11 -11.95
CA ASN A 285 3.12 -19.13 -11.59
C ASN A 285 4.55 -18.82 -12.08
N ASN A 286 4.82 -17.65 -12.67
CA ASN A 286 6.11 -17.25 -13.19
C ASN A 286 6.58 -15.88 -12.69
N ASN A 287 5.87 -15.26 -11.73
CA ASN A 287 6.21 -13.95 -11.18
C ASN A 287 5.61 -13.69 -9.78
N SER A 288 5.26 -14.73 -9.01
CA SER A 288 4.63 -14.61 -7.69
C SER A 288 5.58 -14.41 -6.50
N LEU A 289 6.90 -14.51 -6.69
CA LEU A 289 7.86 -14.20 -5.63
C LEU A 289 8.02 -12.68 -5.47
N LEU A 290 7.90 -12.21 -4.23
CA LEU A 290 8.01 -10.80 -3.84
C LEU A 290 9.47 -10.39 -3.66
N THR A 291 10.23 -10.33 -4.76
CA THR A 291 11.64 -9.93 -4.75
C THR A 291 12.06 -9.29 -6.06
N TRP A 292 12.84 -8.21 -5.96
CA TRP A 292 13.51 -7.58 -7.10
C TRP A 292 14.93 -8.11 -7.34
N TYR A 293 15.44 -8.95 -6.43
CA TYR A 293 16.76 -9.51 -6.55
C TYR A 293 16.82 -10.39 -7.81
N PRO A 294 17.87 -10.29 -8.65
CA PRO A 294 17.95 -11.05 -9.87
C PRO A 294 17.99 -12.56 -9.62
N ASN A 295 17.64 -13.33 -10.66
CA ASN A 295 17.90 -14.76 -10.68
C ASN A 295 19.43 -15.01 -10.79
N ARG A 296 19.90 -16.24 -10.53
CA ARG A 296 21.31 -16.65 -10.67
C ARG A 296 22.25 -16.03 -9.65
N ARG A 297 21.78 -15.92 -8.41
CA ARG A 297 22.55 -15.41 -7.28
C ARG A 297 23.58 -16.42 -6.79
N SER A 298 24.74 -15.96 -6.32
CA SER A 298 25.70 -16.79 -5.59
C SER A 298 25.33 -16.87 -4.10
N LEU A 299 25.32 -18.07 -3.53
CA LEU A 299 25.04 -18.32 -2.12
C LEU A 299 26.19 -19.08 -1.46
N GLY A 300 26.53 -18.69 -0.24
CA GLY A 300 27.45 -19.47 0.60
C GLY A 300 26.82 -20.78 1.07
N THR A 301 27.64 -21.76 1.42
CA THR A 301 27.19 -23.08 1.90
C THR A 301 26.39 -23.01 3.21
N THR A 302 26.63 -21.99 4.02
CA THR A 302 25.93 -21.75 5.30
C THR A 302 24.93 -20.60 5.22
N GLN A 303 24.79 -19.95 4.06
CA GLN A 303 23.96 -18.76 3.92
C GLN A 303 22.47 -19.11 4.06
N PRO A 304 21.75 -18.44 4.98
CA PRO A 304 20.29 -18.52 5.01
C PRO A 304 19.71 -17.81 3.77
N GLU A 305 18.65 -18.37 3.21
CA GLU A 305 17.93 -17.80 2.07
C GLU A 305 16.45 -18.09 2.22
N LEU A 306 15.61 -17.09 1.94
CA LEU A 306 14.16 -17.14 2.07
C LEU A 306 13.52 -16.77 0.73
N LEU A 307 12.50 -17.53 0.32
CA LEU A 307 11.57 -17.11 -0.73
C LEU A 307 10.35 -16.48 -0.09
N ALA A 308 10.04 -15.25 -0.47
CA ALA A 308 8.76 -14.63 -0.14
C ALA A 308 7.76 -14.91 -1.27
N TRP A 309 6.82 -15.81 -1.04
CA TRP A 309 5.79 -16.19 -2.01
C TRP A 309 4.44 -15.58 -1.64
N TYR A 310 3.80 -14.92 -2.59
CA TYR A 310 2.44 -14.40 -2.45
C TYR A 310 1.42 -15.39 -3.00
N ASN A 311 0.39 -15.70 -2.20
CA ASN A 311 -0.69 -16.57 -2.64
C ASN A 311 -1.69 -15.81 -3.54
N TYR A 312 -1.48 -15.86 -4.85
CA TYR A 312 -2.35 -15.26 -5.87
C TYR A 312 -3.48 -16.18 -6.35
N THR A 313 -3.61 -17.39 -5.80
CA THR A 313 -4.43 -18.45 -6.40
C THR A 313 -5.94 -18.35 -6.11
N GLY A 314 -6.36 -17.42 -5.25
CA GLY A 314 -7.75 -17.29 -4.81
C GLY A 314 -8.21 -18.37 -3.82
N ASN A 315 -7.33 -19.32 -3.45
CA ASN A 315 -7.66 -20.44 -2.57
C ASN A 315 -6.59 -20.63 -1.48
N PRO A 316 -6.94 -21.19 -0.32
CA PRO A 316 -5.95 -21.58 0.68
C PRO A 316 -5.02 -22.68 0.12
N ILE A 317 -3.70 -22.49 0.24
CA ILE A 317 -2.68 -23.42 -0.27
C ILE A 317 -1.63 -23.71 0.81
N SER A 318 -1.23 -24.98 0.93
CA SER A 318 -0.02 -25.38 1.65
C SER A 318 1.09 -25.65 0.61
N PRO A 319 1.97 -24.67 0.35
CA PRO A 319 2.98 -24.80 -0.71
C PRO A 319 4.13 -25.69 -0.24
N ALA A 320 4.72 -26.42 -1.18
CA ALA A 320 6.00 -27.10 -1.05
C ALA A 320 7.04 -26.43 -1.97
N VAL A 321 8.29 -26.88 -1.91
CA VAL A 321 9.34 -26.40 -2.83
C VAL A 321 9.97 -27.58 -3.55
N GLN A 322 9.89 -27.55 -4.87
CA GLN A 322 10.67 -28.45 -5.71
C GLN A 322 12.11 -27.93 -5.79
N VAL A 323 13.07 -28.81 -5.55
CA VAL A 323 14.50 -28.52 -5.66
C VAL A 323 15.13 -29.44 -6.69
N VAL A 324 15.99 -28.87 -7.54
CA VAL A 324 16.89 -29.64 -8.41
C VAL A 324 18.32 -29.24 -8.11
N ILE A 325 19.13 -30.19 -7.65
CA ILE A 325 20.53 -30.03 -7.27
C ILE A 325 21.39 -30.52 -8.44
N PHE A 326 22.38 -29.72 -8.86
CA PHE A 326 23.28 -30.07 -9.95
C PHE A 326 24.71 -30.21 -9.44
N TYR A 327 25.39 -31.27 -9.87
CA TYR A 327 26.75 -31.61 -9.44
C TYR A 327 27.77 -31.34 -10.55
N ALA A 328 29.05 -31.35 -10.18
CA ALA A 328 30.16 -31.09 -11.10
C ALA A 328 30.32 -32.17 -12.19
N ASP A 329 29.86 -33.39 -11.94
CA ASP A 329 29.87 -34.50 -12.90
C ASP A 329 28.74 -34.41 -13.96
N GLY A 330 27.89 -33.39 -13.86
CA GLY A 330 26.75 -33.18 -14.76
C GLY A 330 25.47 -33.90 -14.36
N SER A 331 25.50 -34.74 -13.31
CA SER A 331 24.30 -35.37 -12.76
C SER A 331 23.43 -34.36 -12.01
N ASN A 332 22.18 -34.74 -11.74
CA ASN A 332 21.28 -33.96 -10.89
C ASN A 332 20.39 -34.85 -10.02
N THR A 333 19.98 -34.30 -8.89
CA THR A 333 19.01 -34.92 -7.97
C THR A 333 17.82 -33.98 -7.84
N THR A 334 16.61 -34.52 -7.97
CA THR A 334 15.37 -33.76 -7.76
C THR A 334 14.71 -34.21 -6.47
N GLY A 335 14.27 -33.26 -5.66
CA GLY A 335 13.54 -33.53 -4.42
C GLY A 335 12.46 -32.49 -4.17
N ILE A 336 11.68 -32.74 -3.12
CA ILE A 336 10.68 -31.81 -2.63
C ILE A 336 10.97 -31.59 -1.15
N ILE A 337 11.15 -30.33 -0.77
CA ILE A 337 11.22 -29.92 0.63
C ILE A 337 9.91 -29.25 1.03
N HIS A 338 9.63 -29.18 2.32
CA HIS A 338 8.42 -28.56 2.86
C HIS A 338 7.13 -29.18 2.32
N ALA A 339 7.09 -30.50 2.08
CA ALA A 339 5.86 -31.16 1.62
C ALA A 339 4.79 -31.28 2.73
N ALA A 340 5.20 -31.24 4.01
CA ALA A 340 4.33 -31.53 5.15
C ALA A 340 4.62 -30.63 6.38
N HIS A 341 4.75 -29.31 6.16
CA HIS A 341 4.97 -28.36 7.28
C HIS A 341 3.69 -27.96 8.03
N GLY A 342 2.51 -28.25 7.48
CA GLY A 342 1.22 -28.04 8.15
C GLY A 342 0.69 -26.60 8.12
N ILE A 343 1.38 -25.66 7.47
CA ILE A 343 0.94 -24.27 7.37
C ILE A 343 0.22 -24.08 6.02
N THR A 344 -0.90 -23.36 6.06
CA THR A 344 -1.68 -23.04 4.87
C THR A 344 -1.74 -21.53 4.72
N ALA A 345 -1.22 -21.00 3.62
CA ALA A 345 -1.37 -19.60 3.27
C ALA A 345 -2.79 -19.37 2.73
N GLN A 346 -3.54 -18.47 3.34
CA GLN A 346 -4.84 -18.04 2.84
C GLN A 346 -4.66 -17.22 1.56
N ASP A 347 -5.77 -16.94 0.88
CA ASP A 347 -5.77 -16.02 -0.26
C ASP A 347 -5.13 -14.68 0.12
N LYS A 348 -4.30 -14.14 -0.78
CA LYS A 348 -3.59 -12.86 -0.62
C LYS A 348 -2.61 -12.77 0.56
N GLN A 349 -2.29 -13.87 1.24
CA GLN A 349 -1.23 -13.91 2.25
C GLN A 349 0.15 -14.14 1.63
N VAL A 350 1.18 -13.75 2.38
CA VAL A 350 2.58 -13.98 2.04
C VAL A 350 3.17 -15.04 2.95
N MET A 351 3.91 -15.97 2.36
CA MET A 351 4.65 -16.99 3.08
C MET A 351 6.15 -16.79 2.86
N LEU A 352 6.94 -16.86 3.93
CA LEU A 352 8.39 -17.00 3.85
C LEU A 352 8.74 -18.48 3.87
N ILE A 353 9.50 -18.91 2.88
CA ILE A 353 9.86 -20.31 2.68
C ILE A 353 11.39 -20.42 2.68
N PRO A 354 11.99 -21.05 3.70
CA PRO A 354 13.43 -21.28 3.74
C PRO A 354 13.92 -22.20 2.61
N VAL A 355 14.95 -21.75 1.89
CA VAL A 355 15.56 -22.47 0.74
C VAL A 355 17.09 -22.44 0.75
N GLY A 356 17.69 -22.10 1.88
CA GLY A 356 19.14 -22.10 2.05
C GLY A 356 19.76 -23.49 1.87
N MET A 357 21.06 -23.51 1.54
CA MET A 357 21.84 -24.75 1.35
C MET A 357 21.73 -25.78 2.48
N PRO A 358 21.70 -25.40 3.79
CA PRO A 358 21.57 -26.37 4.88
C PRO A 358 20.33 -27.27 4.80
N LEU A 359 19.25 -26.82 4.14
CA LEU A 359 18.01 -27.60 4.01
C LEU A 359 18.10 -28.66 2.91
N LEU A 360 19.02 -28.50 1.95
CA LEU A 360 19.18 -29.43 0.82
C LEU A 360 19.73 -30.78 1.26
N VAL A 361 20.33 -30.88 2.45
CA VAL A 361 20.77 -32.13 3.08
C VAL A 361 19.61 -33.12 3.24
N SER A 362 18.36 -32.64 3.36
CA SER A 362 17.16 -33.48 3.40
C SER A 362 16.82 -34.15 2.06
N VAL A 363 17.31 -33.60 0.94
CA VAL A 363 17.13 -34.16 -0.40
C VAL A 363 18.31 -35.05 -0.77
N ASP A 364 19.53 -34.59 -0.50
CA ASP A 364 20.75 -35.37 -0.65
C ASP A 364 21.77 -34.97 0.44
N ALA A 365 22.18 -35.94 1.24
CA ALA A 365 23.14 -35.76 2.34
C ALA A 365 24.48 -35.16 1.87
N ASN A 366 24.87 -35.38 0.61
CA ASN A 366 26.14 -34.89 0.06
C ASN A 366 26.03 -33.51 -0.62
N ALA A 367 24.83 -32.93 -0.69
CA ALA A 367 24.58 -31.69 -1.42
C ALA A 367 25.46 -30.52 -0.94
N ALA A 368 25.67 -30.39 0.37
CA ALA A 368 26.43 -29.28 0.96
C ALA A 368 27.91 -29.25 0.54
N GLN A 369 28.47 -30.39 0.11
CA GLN A 369 29.89 -30.52 -0.25
C GLN A 369 30.12 -30.58 -1.77
N THR A 370 29.12 -31.02 -2.54
CA THR A 370 29.31 -31.41 -3.95
C THR A 370 28.43 -30.65 -4.94
N ALA A 371 27.39 -29.95 -4.46
CA ALA A 371 26.52 -29.19 -5.34
C ALA A 371 27.25 -27.96 -5.91
N VAL A 372 27.10 -27.75 -7.22
CA VAL A 372 27.65 -26.58 -7.94
C VAL A 372 26.60 -25.49 -8.06
N LYS A 373 25.34 -25.89 -8.26
CA LYS A 373 24.18 -25.01 -8.31
C LYS A 373 22.93 -25.79 -7.94
N TYR A 374 21.88 -25.08 -7.55
CA TYR A 374 20.57 -25.66 -7.38
C TYR A 374 19.49 -24.72 -7.87
N THR A 375 18.34 -25.27 -8.23
CA THR A 375 17.15 -24.50 -8.57
C THR A 375 16.03 -24.81 -7.61
N VAL A 376 15.26 -23.80 -7.25
CA VAL A 376 14.08 -23.92 -6.40
C VAL A 376 12.87 -23.33 -7.08
N GLN A 377 11.71 -23.94 -6.85
CA GLN A 377 10.43 -23.46 -7.33
C GLN A 377 9.35 -23.79 -6.31
N VAL A 378 8.52 -22.79 -5.95
CA VAL A 378 7.35 -23.04 -5.11
C VAL A 378 6.32 -23.80 -5.94
N CYS A 379 5.75 -24.85 -5.37
CA CYS A 379 4.82 -25.74 -6.04
C CYS A 379 3.77 -26.31 -5.08
N THR A 380 2.68 -26.85 -5.62
CA THR A 380 1.84 -27.80 -4.88
C THR A 380 2.17 -29.24 -5.29
N VAL A 381 1.92 -30.17 -4.37
CA VAL A 381 2.05 -31.61 -4.64
C VAL A 381 0.70 -32.26 -4.34
N SER A 382 0.03 -32.75 -5.37
CA SER A 382 -1.24 -33.48 -5.23
C SER A 382 -1.20 -34.75 -6.06
N GLY A 383 -1.44 -35.90 -5.42
CA GLY A 383 -1.38 -37.21 -6.10
C GLY A 383 -0.03 -37.51 -6.76
N GLY A 384 1.08 -36.95 -6.26
CA GLY A 384 2.41 -37.07 -6.85
C GLY A 384 2.67 -36.13 -8.05
N VAL A 385 1.70 -35.31 -8.45
CA VAL A 385 1.85 -34.31 -9.50
C VAL A 385 2.31 -32.99 -8.89
N VAL A 386 3.43 -32.47 -9.41
CA VAL A 386 3.99 -31.16 -9.02
C VAL A 386 3.40 -30.08 -9.92
N THR A 387 2.71 -29.11 -9.33
CA THR A 387 2.18 -27.94 -10.07
C THR A 387 2.90 -26.68 -9.63
N PRO A 388 3.55 -25.93 -10.56
CA PRO A 388 4.32 -24.75 -10.19
C PRO A 388 3.42 -23.59 -9.74
N LEU A 389 3.86 -22.90 -8.70
CA LEU A 389 3.23 -21.70 -8.14
C LEU A 389 4.13 -20.46 -8.22
N SER A 390 5.39 -20.60 -8.63
CA SER A 390 6.32 -19.47 -8.76
C SER A 390 7.32 -19.65 -9.88
N GLN A 391 8.01 -18.57 -10.24
CA GLN A 391 9.21 -18.65 -11.08
C GLN A 391 10.28 -19.53 -10.44
N VAL A 392 11.12 -20.11 -11.29
CA VAL A 392 12.32 -20.85 -10.88
C VAL A 392 13.41 -19.86 -10.47
N ARG A 393 13.99 -20.07 -9.28
CA ARG A 393 15.19 -19.36 -8.82
C ARG A 393 16.37 -20.32 -8.87
N THR A 394 17.46 -19.86 -9.47
CA THR A 394 18.73 -20.57 -9.58
C THR A 394 19.74 -19.92 -8.66
N TYR A 395 20.41 -20.75 -7.86
CA TYR A 395 21.47 -20.34 -6.96
C TYR A 395 22.75 -21.09 -7.31
N PHE A 396 23.86 -20.36 -7.40
CA PHE A 396 25.19 -20.93 -7.54
C PHE A 396 25.80 -21.12 -6.16
N VAL A 397 26.35 -22.30 -5.90
CA VAL A 397 26.96 -22.61 -4.62
C VAL A 397 28.40 -22.13 -4.65
N ASP A 398 28.71 -21.18 -3.78
CA ASP A 398 30.07 -20.71 -3.56
C ASP A 398 30.62 -21.38 -2.31
N ALA A 399 31.47 -22.38 -2.55
CA ALA A 399 32.20 -23.13 -1.54
C ALA A 399 33.60 -22.56 -1.28
N SER A 400 33.92 -21.38 -1.82
CA SER A 400 35.23 -20.77 -1.59
C SER A 400 35.38 -20.36 -0.13
N TYR A 401 36.59 -20.50 0.41
CA TYR A 401 36.91 -20.02 1.75
C TYR A 401 37.08 -18.50 1.73
N TYR A 402 36.44 -17.84 2.69
CA TYR A 402 36.61 -16.42 2.98
C TYR A 402 36.93 -16.30 4.46
N GLU A 403 37.85 -15.40 4.81
CA GLU A 403 38.24 -15.18 6.21
C GLU A 403 37.07 -14.65 7.03
N GLU A 404 36.29 -13.74 6.45
CA GLU A 404 35.11 -13.14 7.07
C GLU A 404 33.89 -13.30 6.16
N VAL A 405 32.78 -13.78 6.74
CA VAL A 405 31.49 -13.85 6.07
C VAL A 405 30.42 -13.35 7.02
N HIS A 406 29.75 -12.28 6.62
CA HIS A 406 28.64 -11.70 7.35
C HIS A 406 27.37 -11.77 6.52
N TYR A 407 26.22 -11.86 7.19
CA TYR A 407 24.92 -11.88 6.54
C TYR A 407 24.08 -10.75 7.09
N LEU A 408 23.67 -9.83 6.21
CA LEU A 408 22.78 -8.73 6.57
C LEU A 408 21.36 -9.10 6.14
N LEU A 409 20.45 -9.24 7.09
CA LEU A 409 19.02 -9.30 6.80
C LEU A 409 18.52 -7.87 6.59
N TYR A 410 17.71 -7.62 5.56
CA TYR A 410 17.04 -6.35 5.34
C TYR A 410 15.62 -6.57 4.84
N LEU A 411 14.74 -5.57 5.00
CA LEU A 411 13.41 -5.60 4.40
C LEU A 411 13.44 -4.97 3.00
N ASN A 412 12.94 -5.70 2.01
CA ASN A 412 12.88 -5.24 0.63
C ASN A 412 11.67 -4.30 0.39
N SER A 413 11.42 -3.89 -0.85
CA SER A 413 10.30 -2.98 -1.17
C SER A 413 8.91 -3.51 -0.85
N PHE A 414 8.75 -4.82 -0.65
CA PHE A 414 7.52 -5.49 -0.23
C PHE A 414 7.48 -5.78 1.28
N TRP A 415 8.40 -5.17 2.06
CA TRP A 415 8.53 -5.41 3.50
C TRP A 415 8.73 -6.89 3.88
N VAL A 416 9.28 -7.69 2.96
CA VAL A 416 9.68 -9.07 3.22
C VAL A 416 11.19 -9.15 3.43
N PRO A 417 11.68 -10.04 4.29
CA PRO A 417 13.11 -10.18 4.54
C PRO A 417 13.84 -10.72 3.32
N ALA A 418 14.97 -10.08 3.04
CA ALA A 418 15.97 -10.51 2.08
C ALA A 418 17.33 -10.51 2.80
N ILE A 419 18.23 -11.39 2.37
CA ILE A 419 19.53 -11.57 3.04
C ILE A 419 20.61 -11.15 2.06
N GLN A 420 21.58 -10.35 2.47
CA GLN A 420 22.76 -9.98 1.71
C GLN A 420 24.00 -10.59 2.36
N ARG A 421 24.75 -11.38 1.60
CA ARG A 421 26.06 -11.88 2.02
C ARG A 421 27.14 -10.82 1.80
N CYS A 422 27.98 -10.62 2.79
CA CYS A 422 29.14 -9.75 2.75
C CYS A 422 30.39 -10.63 2.95
N VAL A 423 31.32 -10.55 2.00
CA VAL A 423 32.54 -11.38 1.95
C VAL A 423 33.82 -10.53 1.89
N GLY A 424 33.70 -9.20 1.98
CA GLY A 424 34.85 -8.32 2.14
C GLY A 424 35.18 -8.10 3.62
N GLU A 425 36.26 -7.36 3.85
CA GLU A 425 36.74 -7.00 5.18
C GLU A 425 35.65 -6.26 5.99
N LYS A 426 35.52 -6.60 7.28
CA LYS A 426 34.72 -5.85 8.24
C LYS A 426 35.63 -4.81 8.90
N GLU A 427 35.28 -3.54 8.75
CA GLU A 427 35.97 -2.44 9.45
C GLU A 427 35.13 -2.00 10.65
N SER A 428 35.79 -1.77 11.79
CA SER A 428 35.16 -1.20 12.99
C SER A 428 35.87 0.10 13.35
N GLU A 429 35.13 1.21 13.32
CA GLU A 429 35.61 2.54 13.68
C GLU A 429 34.87 3.05 14.91
N VAL A 430 35.55 3.83 15.76
CA VAL A 430 34.92 4.48 16.91
C VAL A 430 35.01 5.99 16.72
N GLU A 431 33.86 6.63 16.54
CA GLU A 431 33.76 8.07 16.51
C GLU A 431 33.52 8.56 17.94
N ILE A 432 34.42 9.38 18.48
CA ILE A 432 34.32 9.89 19.86
C ILE A 432 34.22 11.41 19.84
N THR A 433 33.12 11.93 20.34
CA THR A 433 32.88 13.36 20.55
C THR A 433 33.07 13.69 22.03
N ARG A 434 33.88 14.72 22.32
CA ARG A 434 34.13 15.18 23.70
C ARG A 434 34.20 16.69 23.73
N GLU A 435 33.65 17.29 24.78
CA GLU A 435 33.87 18.71 25.06
C GLU A 435 35.02 18.91 26.04
N ILE A 436 35.74 20.02 25.90
CA ILE A 436 36.83 20.42 26.79
C ILE A 436 36.46 21.74 27.43
N THR A 437 36.43 21.78 28.75
CA THR A 437 36.30 23.03 29.50
C THR A 437 37.57 23.33 30.28
N GLN A 438 37.72 24.59 30.67
CA GLN A 438 38.85 25.09 31.45
C GLN A 438 38.36 25.58 32.81
N LEU A 439 38.94 25.05 33.87
CA LEU A 439 38.68 25.47 35.24
C LEU A 439 39.51 26.72 35.57
N LEU A 440 38.88 27.68 36.25
CA LEU A 440 39.58 28.81 36.86
C LEU A 440 40.44 28.31 38.03
N LYS A 441 41.76 28.49 37.92
CA LYS A 441 42.71 28.13 38.99
C LYS A 441 42.61 29.12 40.15
N THR A 442 42.54 28.60 41.38
CA THR A 442 42.69 29.42 42.59
C THR A 442 44.15 29.82 42.80
N TYR A 443 44.39 30.89 43.57
CA TYR A 443 45.74 31.44 43.83
C TYR A 443 46.75 30.43 44.41
N ASN A 444 46.28 29.36 45.04
CA ASN A 444 47.08 28.33 45.71
C ASN A 444 47.02 26.95 45.02
N TYR A 445 46.75 26.89 43.71
CA TYR A 445 46.67 25.61 43.00
C TYR A 445 48.00 24.84 43.02
N THR A 446 47.92 23.51 43.07
CA THR A 446 49.09 22.62 42.94
C THR A 446 49.29 22.22 41.48
N PRO A 447 50.53 21.88 41.05
CA PRO A 447 50.79 21.45 39.67
C PRO A 447 50.09 20.14 39.29
N TYR A 448 49.51 19.41 40.25
CA TYR A 448 48.72 18.19 40.01
C TYR A 448 47.25 18.46 39.71
N PHE A 449 46.76 19.70 39.90
CA PHE A 449 45.39 20.06 39.52
C PHE A 449 45.29 20.27 38.01
N GLN A 450 44.42 19.48 37.37
CA GLN A 450 44.08 19.64 35.97
C GLN A 450 43.37 20.97 35.72
N GLU A 451 43.91 21.77 34.80
CA GLU A 451 43.30 23.04 34.38
C GLU A 451 42.22 22.83 33.33
N ARG A 452 42.39 21.81 32.49
CA ARG A 452 41.46 21.43 31.45
C ARG A 452 40.98 20.03 31.75
N TYR A 453 39.68 19.79 31.67
CA TYR A 453 39.12 18.45 31.78
C TYR A 453 38.11 18.22 30.66
N GLN A 454 37.99 16.96 30.26
CA GLN A 454 37.04 16.50 29.26
C GLN A 454 35.72 16.17 29.96
N TYR A 455 34.60 16.53 29.34
CA TYR A 455 33.26 16.18 29.82
C TYR A 455 32.33 15.98 28.62
N GLN A 456 31.14 15.41 28.87
CA GLN A 456 30.15 15.10 27.83
C GLN A 456 30.76 14.22 26.73
N GLU A 457 31.18 13.03 27.12
CA GLU A 457 31.73 12.03 26.21
C GLU A 457 30.56 11.32 25.53
N ASP A 458 30.48 11.45 24.22
CA ASP A 458 29.56 10.71 23.36
C ASP A 458 30.38 9.90 22.36
N TRP A 459 29.96 8.68 22.06
CA TRP A 459 30.71 7.82 21.16
C TRP A 459 29.80 6.89 20.38
N ASP A 460 30.21 6.60 19.15
CA ASP A 460 29.51 5.71 18.23
C ASP A 460 30.47 4.67 17.65
N ASN A 461 30.10 3.40 17.75
CA ASN A 461 30.76 2.32 17.02
C ASN A 461 30.16 2.21 15.61
N ILE A 462 30.95 2.55 14.60
CA ILE A 462 30.61 2.37 13.19
C ILE A 462 31.22 1.06 12.72
N THR A 463 30.39 0.22 12.10
CA THR A 463 30.84 -1.02 11.44
C THR A 463 30.56 -0.92 9.95
N VAL A 464 31.58 -1.18 9.14
CA VAL A 464 31.50 -1.16 7.67
C VAL A 464 31.54 -2.58 7.15
N PHE A 465 30.47 -2.99 6.46
CA PHE A 465 30.36 -4.30 5.82
C PHE A 465 30.60 -4.20 4.32
N HIS A 466 31.54 -4.97 3.79
CA HIS A 466 31.84 -5.00 2.36
C HIS A 466 31.12 -6.17 1.67
N THR A 467 30.31 -5.87 0.66
CA THR A 467 29.53 -6.91 -0.07
C THR A 467 30.41 -7.87 -0.89
N GLY A 468 31.67 -7.52 -1.14
CA GLY A 468 32.46 -8.10 -2.22
C GLY A 468 31.95 -7.65 -3.59
N TYR A 469 32.45 -8.30 -4.65
CA TYR A 469 32.03 -8.01 -6.02
C TYR A 469 30.67 -8.61 -6.32
N ILE A 470 29.75 -7.75 -6.73
CA ILE A 470 28.38 -8.10 -7.11
C ILE A 470 28.10 -7.68 -8.56
N THR A 471 27.10 -8.31 -9.16
CA THR A 471 26.65 -7.96 -10.51
C THR A 471 25.90 -6.62 -10.50
N ARG A 472 25.78 -6.00 -11.67
CA ARG A 472 25.00 -4.76 -11.84
C ARG A 472 23.53 -4.92 -11.41
N ALA A 473 22.92 -6.07 -11.69
CA ALA A 473 21.52 -6.31 -11.34
C ALA A 473 21.33 -6.48 -9.82
N GLU A 474 22.26 -7.15 -9.14
CA GLU A 474 22.27 -7.24 -7.68
C GLU A 474 22.48 -5.86 -7.05
N ALA A 475 23.40 -5.06 -7.60
CA ALA A 475 23.64 -3.70 -7.15
C ALA A 475 22.38 -2.82 -7.28
N GLN A 476 21.60 -2.99 -8.36
CA GLN A 476 20.33 -2.28 -8.53
C GLN A 476 19.26 -2.73 -7.54
N ALA A 477 19.15 -4.02 -7.24
CA ALA A 477 18.21 -4.54 -6.26
C ALA A 477 18.56 -4.11 -4.83
N LEU A 478 19.86 -4.02 -4.49
CA LEU A 478 20.33 -3.59 -3.18
C LEU A 478 20.04 -2.12 -2.85
N GLN A 479 19.53 -1.33 -3.80
CA GLN A 479 19.02 0.02 -3.51
C GLN A 479 17.96 0.00 -2.40
N GLU A 480 17.16 -1.06 -2.33
CA GLU A 480 16.09 -1.18 -1.33
C GLU A 480 16.65 -1.25 0.10
N LEU A 481 17.78 -1.94 0.31
CA LEU A 481 18.48 -1.96 1.59
C LEU A 481 18.78 -0.54 2.06
N PHE A 482 19.33 0.28 1.17
CA PHE A 482 19.72 1.66 1.48
C PHE A 482 18.53 2.62 1.61
N ILE A 483 17.43 2.39 0.89
CA ILE A 483 16.25 3.26 0.92
C ILE A 483 15.43 3.04 2.19
N TYR A 484 15.18 1.78 2.57
CA TYR A 484 14.31 1.47 3.70
C TYR A 484 15.06 1.42 5.04
N GLY A 485 16.36 1.13 5.02
CA GLY A 485 17.24 1.25 6.20
C GLY A 485 16.88 0.34 7.37
N ARG A 486 16.07 -0.70 7.15
CA ARG A 486 15.74 -1.74 8.14
C ARG A 486 16.69 -2.91 7.92
N VAL A 487 17.77 -2.96 8.69
CA VAL A 487 18.86 -3.94 8.52
C VAL A 487 19.19 -4.60 9.85
N TRP A 488 19.57 -5.88 9.81
CA TRP A 488 20.06 -6.64 10.95
C TRP A 488 21.33 -7.40 10.56
N ASP A 489 22.31 -7.47 11.45
CA ASP A 489 23.42 -8.42 11.35
C ASP A 489 22.96 -9.78 11.87
N ILE A 490 23.07 -10.83 11.05
CA ILE A 490 22.70 -12.18 11.41
C ILE A 490 23.91 -12.88 12.02
N THR A 491 23.82 -13.27 13.29
CA THR A 491 24.85 -14.03 13.98
C THR A 491 24.28 -15.33 14.57
N SER A 492 25.16 -16.18 15.10
CA SER A 492 24.75 -17.39 15.81
C SER A 492 23.98 -17.10 17.11
N SER A 493 24.19 -15.93 17.72
CA SER A 493 23.55 -15.51 18.98
C SER A 493 22.21 -14.82 18.78
N GLY A 494 21.90 -14.36 17.56
CA GLY A 494 20.66 -13.68 17.24
C GLY A 494 20.84 -12.71 16.09
N ASN A 495 19.86 -11.83 15.91
CA ASN A 495 19.91 -10.81 14.87
C ASN A 495 20.00 -9.43 15.51
N TYR A 496 21.10 -8.73 15.28
CA TYR A 496 21.35 -7.42 15.87
C TYR A 496 20.83 -6.32 14.96
N PRO A 497 19.88 -5.48 15.40
CA PRO A 497 19.37 -4.38 14.58
C PRO A 497 20.46 -3.34 14.32
N LEU A 498 20.57 -2.92 13.06
CA LEU A 498 21.53 -1.94 12.58
C LEU A 498 20.81 -0.70 12.03
N VAL A 499 21.46 0.45 12.14
CA VAL A 499 21.07 1.73 11.54
C VAL A 499 22.12 2.11 10.52
N LEU A 500 21.70 2.44 9.29
CA LEU A 500 22.62 2.91 8.24
C LEU A 500 23.10 4.34 8.58
N SER A 501 24.42 4.57 8.57
CA SER A 501 24.99 5.91 8.76
C SER A 501 25.10 6.68 7.43
N GLY A 502 25.38 5.98 6.34
CA GLY A 502 25.58 6.57 5.02
C GLY A 502 24.30 7.17 4.43
N LYS A 503 24.40 8.38 3.87
CA LYS A 503 23.26 9.10 3.23
C LYS A 503 23.28 9.05 1.70
N LYS A 504 24.39 8.61 1.09
CA LYS A 504 24.59 8.65 -0.36
C LYS A 504 25.41 7.45 -0.81
N PHE A 505 24.87 6.71 -1.78
CA PHE A 505 25.51 5.53 -2.36
C PHE A 505 25.55 5.65 -3.89
N SER A 506 26.68 5.28 -4.50
CA SER A 506 26.84 5.27 -5.95
C SER A 506 26.49 3.89 -6.49
N ILE A 507 25.27 3.70 -7.01
CA ILE A 507 24.76 2.38 -7.41
C ILE A 507 25.45 1.85 -8.67
N THR A 508 25.41 2.61 -9.76
CA THR A 508 26.06 2.22 -11.02
C THR A 508 26.77 3.42 -11.65
N ARG A 509 27.87 3.13 -12.36
CA ARG A 509 28.54 4.09 -13.25
C ARG A 509 28.64 3.47 -14.64
N THR A 510 28.45 4.27 -15.67
CA THR A 510 28.57 3.79 -17.05
C THR A 510 29.99 3.26 -17.28
N ARG A 511 30.11 2.08 -17.90
CA ARG A 511 31.37 1.32 -18.15
C ARG A 511 32.02 0.66 -16.93
N GLN A 512 31.41 0.71 -15.75
CA GLN A 512 31.84 -0.09 -14.60
C GLN A 512 31.11 -1.44 -14.63
N ASN A 513 31.87 -2.54 -14.68
CA ASN A 513 31.32 -3.90 -14.70
C ASN A 513 31.38 -4.59 -13.33
N LEU A 514 32.30 -4.18 -12.47
CA LEU A 514 32.46 -4.68 -11.11
C LEU A 514 31.87 -3.67 -10.13
N HIS A 515 30.86 -4.09 -9.38
CA HIS A 515 30.20 -3.30 -8.36
C HIS A 515 30.51 -3.89 -6.99
N SER A 516 30.62 -3.04 -5.98
CA SER A 516 30.73 -3.42 -4.58
C SER A 516 30.20 -2.27 -3.73
N PHE A 517 29.71 -2.58 -2.54
CA PHE A 517 29.27 -1.58 -1.56
C PHE A 517 30.01 -1.76 -0.24
N ALA A 518 30.33 -0.63 0.38
CA ALA A 518 30.69 -0.51 1.78
C ALA A 518 29.43 -0.01 2.51
N ILE A 519 28.88 -0.86 3.39
CA ILE A 519 27.63 -0.61 4.10
C ILE A 519 28.01 -0.18 5.51
N GLU A 520 28.05 1.12 5.73
CA GLU A 520 28.35 1.71 7.03
C GLU A 520 27.12 1.68 7.93
N THR A 521 27.28 1.12 9.13
CA THR A 521 26.20 0.85 10.07
C THR A 521 26.60 1.21 11.49
N LYS A 522 25.61 1.52 12.32
CA LYS A 522 25.72 1.61 13.79
C LYS A 522 24.72 0.64 14.41
N ARG A 523 24.96 0.16 15.62
CA ARG A 523 23.93 -0.63 16.34
C ARG A 523 22.73 0.26 16.65
N ALA A 524 21.53 -0.28 16.50
CA ALA A 524 20.30 0.48 16.76
C ALA A 524 20.04 0.71 18.26
N MET A 525 20.65 -0.13 19.11
CA MET A 525 20.59 0.03 20.56
C MET A 525 21.75 0.90 21.01
N GLU A 526 21.44 1.92 21.83
CA GLU A 526 22.43 2.81 22.43
C GLU A 526 23.36 2.03 23.37
N GLU A 527 24.66 1.99 23.04
CA GLU A 527 25.67 1.36 23.88
C GLU A 527 26.13 2.36 24.97
N ARG A 528 25.61 2.21 26.19
CA ARG A 528 25.99 3.10 27.30
C ARG A 528 27.39 2.85 27.87
N PHE A 529 27.88 1.62 27.71
CA PHE A 529 29.17 1.19 28.20
C PHE A 529 29.84 0.32 27.15
N TRP A 530 31.12 0.55 26.93
CA TRP A 530 31.91 -0.33 26.09
C TRP A 530 32.13 -1.67 26.81
N ILE A 531 31.76 -2.76 26.16
CA ILE A 531 32.05 -4.12 26.59
C ILE A 531 32.71 -4.83 25.40
N PRO A 532 33.88 -5.46 25.56
CA PRO A 532 34.50 -6.19 24.47
C PRO A 532 33.59 -7.32 24.00
N GLU A 533 33.47 -7.51 22.69
CA GLU A 533 32.55 -8.46 22.02
C GLU A 533 32.85 -9.95 22.32
N ALA A 534 33.81 -10.25 23.22
CA ALA A 534 34.38 -11.58 23.44
C ALA A 534 34.48 -12.04 24.90
N ALA A 535 33.74 -11.47 25.85
CA ALA A 535 33.54 -12.14 27.13
C ALA A 535 32.19 -12.85 27.12
N PRO A 536 32.09 -14.14 26.74
CA PRO A 536 30.99 -14.94 27.25
C PRO A 536 31.12 -14.82 28.76
N LEU A 537 30.21 -14.06 29.38
CA LEU A 537 30.00 -14.17 30.80
C LEU A 537 29.41 -15.57 30.99
N GLU A 538 30.28 -16.58 31.08
CA GLU A 538 30.05 -17.72 31.96
C GLU A 538 30.04 -17.18 33.40
N LEU A 539 29.13 -16.24 33.68
CA LEU A 539 28.62 -16.08 35.03
C LEU A 539 27.82 -17.34 35.27
N GLY A 540 28.52 -18.38 35.70
CA GLY A 540 27.96 -19.53 36.39
C GLY A 540 27.28 -19.04 37.66
N PHE A 541 26.18 -18.30 37.53
CA PHE A 541 25.14 -18.32 38.52
C PHE A 541 24.49 -19.69 38.40
N THR A 542 25.16 -20.68 38.96
CA THR A 542 24.46 -21.81 39.54
C THR A 542 23.55 -21.17 40.56
N LEU A 543 22.27 -20.99 40.22
CA LEU A 543 21.25 -20.87 41.24
C LEU A 543 21.40 -22.14 42.06
N VAL A 544 22.10 -22.04 43.19
CA VAL A 544 21.99 -23.04 44.25
C VAL A 544 20.52 -22.93 44.63
N GLN A 545 19.72 -23.80 44.02
CA GLN A 545 18.40 -24.11 44.49
C GLN A 545 18.67 -24.80 45.82
N ASP A 546 18.76 -23.98 46.88
CA ASP A 546 18.76 -24.45 48.25
C ASP A 546 17.44 -25.21 48.39
N ASP A 547 17.53 -26.52 48.28
CA ASP A 547 16.39 -27.43 48.24
C ASP A 547 15.83 -27.65 49.65
N GLY A 548 15.99 -26.68 50.56
CA GLY A 548 15.36 -26.66 51.88
C GLY A 548 15.49 -27.99 52.65
N SER A 549 16.54 -28.76 52.39
CA SER A 549 16.68 -30.11 52.92
C SER A 549 17.82 -30.16 53.93
N GLY A 550 17.45 -30.00 55.20
CA GLY A 550 18.17 -30.62 56.32
C GLY A 550 19.30 -29.82 56.94
N LEU A 551 18.95 -28.79 57.71
CA LEU A 551 19.63 -28.55 58.98
C LEU A 551 18.79 -29.20 60.09
N THR A 552 18.93 -30.52 60.24
CA THR A 552 18.74 -31.15 61.55
C THR A 552 20.03 -30.91 62.32
N ASP A 553 20.01 -29.96 63.25
CA ASP A 553 20.94 -30.01 64.37
C ASP A 553 20.50 -31.17 65.26
N ASP A 554 21.45 -32.07 65.52
CA ASP A 554 21.33 -33.16 66.48
C ASP A 554 22.46 -32.96 67.48
N SER A 555 22.44 -31.81 68.15
CA SER A 555 23.24 -31.57 69.35
C SER A 555 22.69 -30.36 70.09
N GLY A 556 21.73 -30.62 70.97
CA GLY A 556 21.18 -29.66 71.92
C GLY A 556 22.30 -28.92 72.66
N GLY A 557 22.34 -27.61 72.44
CA GLY A 557 23.26 -26.68 73.07
C GLY A 557 22.63 -25.30 73.11
N LEU A 558 21.75 -25.11 74.09
CA LEU A 558 21.17 -23.81 74.43
C LEU A 558 22.28 -22.96 75.06
N LEU A 559 22.77 -21.94 74.36
CA LEU A 559 23.58 -20.89 74.97
C LEU A 559 23.07 -19.50 74.57
N ILE A 560 22.75 -18.79 75.64
CA ILE A 560 22.31 -17.41 75.80
C ILE A 560 23.54 -16.49 75.77
N GLU A 561 23.28 -15.24 75.34
CA GLU A 561 24.00 -13.98 75.64
C GLU A 561 25.23 -13.57 74.81
N GLY A 562 25.18 -12.28 74.41
CA GLY A 562 26.27 -11.50 73.84
C GLY A 562 25.78 -10.34 72.97
#